data_AF-T1A2T4-F1
#
_entry.id   AF-T1A2T4-F1
#
_cell.length_a   1.000
_cell.length_b   1.000
_cell.length_c   1.000
_cell.angle_alpha   90.00
_cell.angle_beta   90.00
_cell.angle_gamma   90.00
#
_symmetry.space_group_name_H-M   'P 1'
#
loop_
_entity.id
_entity.type
_entity.pdbx_description
1 polymer ?
#
loop_
_entity_poly.entity_id
_entity_poly.type
_entity_poly.pdbx_seq_one_letter_code
_entity_poly.pdbx_strand_id
1 'polypeptide(L)'
;MYCPFSANRGNLATHLARYAREPEAAMLALRIEQASRALNASMTLYGSKSVEDLLVAGGLGHLVDELDARLVTEEHVVMDVRRVLVTKGRGWRSTRVVFRGSRDSCAAELRRRATELGNEIGIDGATERLWLRRRGDDG
;
A
#
# COMPACT_ATOMS: atom_id res chain seq x y z
N MET A 1 -14.23 7.70 21.20
CA MET A 1 -13.62 6.62 20.40
C MET A 1 -12.15 6.96 20.21
N TYR A 2 -11.24 6.05 20.57
CA TYR A 2 -9.79 6.25 20.49
C TYR A 2 -9.28 5.72 19.14
N CYS A 3 -8.51 6.51 18.38
CA CYS A 3 -7.89 6.05 17.14
C CYS A 3 -6.51 5.44 17.47
N PRO A 4 -6.27 4.13 17.18
CA PRO A 4 -4.99 3.48 17.50
C PRO A 4 -3.82 3.98 16.64
N PHE A 5 -4.09 4.82 15.63
CA PHE A 5 -3.11 5.35 14.68
C PHE A 5 -2.82 6.84 14.88
N SER A 6 -3.33 7.47 15.94
CA SER A 6 -3.12 8.90 16.15
C SER A 6 -1.72 9.17 16.70
N ALA A 7 -0.80 9.62 15.84
CA ALA A 7 0.50 10.12 16.24
C ALA A 7 0.80 11.50 15.67
N ASN A 8 1.52 12.30 16.44
CA ASN A 8 2.12 13.57 16.06
C ASN A 8 3.53 13.67 16.66
N ARG A 9 4.27 14.73 16.34
CA ARG A 9 5.65 14.89 16.83
C ARG A 9 5.75 14.89 18.36
N GLY A 10 4.75 15.43 19.06
CA GLY A 10 4.74 15.54 20.52
C GLY A 10 4.41 14.24 21.28
N ASN A 11 3.80 13.26 20.62
CA ASN A 11 3.43 11.98 21.25
C ASN A 11 4.07 10.74 20.60
N LEU A 12 4.96 10.92 19.62
CA LEU A 12 5.54 9.85 18.83
C LEU A 12 6.24 8.78 19.69
N ALA A 13 7.01 9.19 20.69
CA ALA A 13 7.71 8.25 21.58
C ALA A 13 6.72 7.36 22.36
N THR A 14 5.67 7.96 22.94
CA THR A 14 4.61 7.23 23.65
C THR A 14 3.83 6.31 22.71
N HIS A 15 3.63 6.75 21.47
CA HIS A 15 2.97 5.94 20.44
C HIS A 15 3.78 4.71 20.04
N LEU A 16 5.09 4.88 19.80
CA LEU A 16 6.01 3.77 19.53
C LEU A 16 6.14 2.82 20.72
N ALA A 17 6.16 3.34 21.95
CA ALA A 17 6.12 2.52 23.16
C ALA A 17 4.81 1.70 23.25
N ARG A 18 3.69 2.22 22.73
CA ARG A 18 2.47 1.41 22.62
C ARG A 18 2.64 0.29 21.60
N TYR A 19 3.18 0.58 20.41
CA TYR A 19 3.45 -0.47 19.42
C TYR A 19 4.40 -1.56 19.92
N ALA A 20 5.39 -1.21 20.74
CA ALA A 20 6.25 -2.19 21.39
C ALA A 20 5.47 -3.11 22.36
N ARG A 21 4.48 -2.58 23.08
CA ARG A 21 3.63 -3.36 24.01
C ARG A 21 2.51 -4.11 23.31
N GLU A 22 2.03 -3.58 22.19
CA GLU A 22 0.89 -4.07 21.43
C GLU A 22 1.25 -4.20 19.93
N PRO A 23 2.10 -5.18 19.56
CA PRO A 23 2.61 -5.30 18.19
C PRO A 23 1.52 -5.44 17.12
N GLU A 24 0.41 -6.12 17.44
CA GLU A 24 -0.71 -6.30 16.51
C GLU A 24 -1.35 -4.96 16.08
N ALA A 25 -1.28 -3.90 16.90
CA ALA A 25 -1.73 -2.58 16.49
C ALA A 25 -0.81 -1.95 15.42
N ALA A 26 0.50 -2.21 15.49
CA ALA A 26 1.45 -1.82 14.47
C ALA A 26 1.25 -2.64 13.19
N MET A 27 1.03 -3.95 13.32
CA MET A 27 0.74 -4.85 12.19
C MET A 27 -0.51 -4.42 11.43
N LEU A 28 -1.58 -4.06 12.16
CA LEU A 28 -2.79 -3.51 11.55
C LEU A 28 -2.51 -2.19 10.82
N ALA A 29 -1.73 -1.29 11.42
CA ALA A 29 -1.36 -0.03 10.79
C ALA A 29 -0.56 -0.23 9.50
N LEU A 30 0.43 -1.14 9.52
CA LEU A 30 1.22 -1.51 8.35
C LEU A 30 0.33 -2.09 7.23
N ARG A 31 -0.57 -3.02 7.54
CA ARG A 31 -1.49 -3.61 6.55
C ARG A 31 -2.39 -2.56 5.89
N ILE A 32 -2.97 -1.67 6.69
CA ILE A 32 -3.84 -0.60 6.19
C ILE A 32 -3.05 0.33 5.26
N GLU A 33 -1.84 0.71 5.66
CA GLU A 33 -1.01 1.59 4.85
C GLU A 33 -0.55 0.89 3.56
N GLN A 34 -0.12 -0.37 3.63
CA GLN A 34 0.30 -1.13 2.46
C GLN A 34 -0.84 -1.26 1.43
N ALA A 35 -2.05 -1.61 1.88
CA ALA A 35 -3.22 -1.68 1.00
C ALA A 35 -3.57 -0.30 0.40
N SER A 36 -3.41 0.76 1.20
CA SER A 36 -3.62 2.14 0.73
C SER A 36 -2.57 2.55 -0.30
N ARG A 37 -1.30 2.21 -0.09
CA ARG A 37 -0.18 2.49 -1.01
C ARG A 37 -0.28 1.69 -2.31
N ALA A 38 -0.78 0.46 -2.25
CA ALA A 38 -1.12 -0.31 -3.44
C ALA A 38 -2.18 0.41 -4.30
N LEU A 39 -3.09 1.17 -3.68
CA LEU A 39 -4.08 1.98 -4.39
C LEU A 39 -3.61 3.40 -4.74
N ASN A 40 -2.58 3.94 -4.08
CA ASN A 40 -1.90 5.21 -4.39
C ASN A 40 -0.62 5.30 -3.56
N ALA A 41 0.57 5.24 -4.18
CA ALA A 41 1.84 5.17 -3.46
C ALA A 41 2.10 6.32 -2.46
N SER A 42 1.43 7.47 -2.62
CA SER A 42 1.51 8.62 -1.72
C SER A 42 0.57 8.56 -0.49
N MET A 43 -0.30 7.55 -0.38
CA MET A 43 -1.22 7.40 0.76
C MET A 43 -0.52 6.76 1.96
N THR A 44 0.25 7.56 2.69
CA THR A 44 0.81 7.18 4.00
C THR A 44 -0.11 7.59 5.15
N LEU A 45 -0.08 6.82 6.24
CA LEU A 45 -0.92 7.01 7.42
C LEU A 45 -0.48 8.21 8.28
N TYR A 46 0.82 8.54 8.24
CA TYR A 46 1.42 9.62 9.06
C TYR A 46 1.92 10.80 8.20
N GLY A 47 1.13 11.20 7.21
CA GLY A 47 1.36 12.42 6.43
C GLY A 47 2.46 12.27 5.39
N SER A 48 3.71 12.57 5.76
CA SER A 48 4.87 12.43 4.88
C SER A 48 5.79 11.25 5.24
N LYS A 49 5.48 10.55 6.32
CA LYS A 49 6.20 9.35 6.75
C LYS A 49 5.29 8.14 6.70
N SER A 50 5.83 7.02 6.23
CA SER A 50 5.17 5.74 6.30
C SER A 50 5.19 5.18 7.73
N VAL A 51 4.30 4.23 8.03
CA VAL A 51 4.36 3.44 9.27
C VAL A 51 5.69 2.72 9.38
N GLU A 52 6.17 2.17 8.26
CA GLU A 52 7.48 1.53 8.12
C GLU A 52 8.61 2.45 8.58
N ASP A 53 8.67 3.68 8.05
CA ASP A 53 9.68 4.68 8.45
C ASP A 53 9.67 4.95 9.97
N LEU A 54 8.46 5.01 10.56
CA LEU A 54 8.31 5.25 12.00
C LEU A 54 8.78 4.07 12.83
N LEU A 55 8.46 2.83 12.42
CA LEU A 55 8.85 1.62 13.12
C LEU A 55 10.36 1.41 13.04
N VAL A 56 10.96 1.57 11.86
CA VAL A 56 12.41 1.46 11.67
C VAL A 56 13.14 2.50 12.53
N ALA A 57 12.70 3.76 12.49
CA ALA A 57 13.29 4.81 13.33
C ALA A 57 13.07 4.57 14.84
N GLY A 58 12.02 3.85 15.20
CA GLY A 58 11.68 3.46 16.58
C GLY A 58 12.33 2.17 17.08
N GLY A 59 13.17 1.51 16.28
CA GLY A 59 13.79 0.22 16.65
C GLY A 59 12.84 -0.98 16.59
N LEU A 60 11.69 -0.83 15.94
CA LEU A 60 10.65 -1.86 15.76
C LEU A 60 10.62 -2.42 14.34
N GLY A 61 11.74 -2.34 13.60
CA GLY A 61 11.83 -2.79 12.20
C GLY A 61 11.47 -4.26 11.98
N HIS A 62 11.68 -5.13 12.98
CA HIS A 62 11.30 -6.55 12.91
C HIS A 62 9.81 -6.79 12.63
N LEU A 63 8.92 -5.83 12.97
CA LEU A 63 7.49 -5.93 12.66
C LEU A 63 7.21 -5.74 11.17
N VAL A 64 8.09 -5.03 10.45
CA VAL A 64 8.03 -4.93 8.98
C VAL A 64 8.39 -6.27 8.36
N ASP A 65 9.49 -6.89 8.83
CA ASP A 65 9.91 -8.21 8.37
C ASP A 65 8.84 -9.27 8.64
N GLU A 66 8.18 -9.21 9.80
CA GLU A 66 7.08 -10.11 10.15
C GLU A 66 5.88 -9.94 9.20
N LEU A 67 5.53 -8.70 8.84
CA LEU A 67 4.46 -8.46 7.87
C LEU A 67 4.84 -9.03 6.50
N ASP A 68 6.06 -8.76 6.04
CA ASP A 68 6.55 -9.28 4.76
C ASP A 68 6.50 -10.81 4.73
N ALA A 69 6.91 -11.48 5.80
CA ALA A 69 6.80 -12.92 5.94
C ALA A 69 5.33 -13.41 5.88
N ARG A 70 4.41 -12.73 6.57
CA ARG A 70 2.97 -13.07 6.51
C ARG A 70 2.44 -12.93 5.07
N LEU A 71 2.77 -11.84 4.40
CA LEU A 71 2.30 -11.54 3.04
C LEU A 71 2.76 -12.55 1.98
N VAL A 72 3.90 -13.23 2.17
CA VAL A 72 4.33 -14.30 1.26
C VAL A 72 3.26 -15.40 1.14
N THR A 73 2.56 -15.69 2.23
CA THR A 73 1.61 -16.81 2.31
C THR A 73 0.15 -16.41 2.09
N GLU A 74 -0.15 -15.11 2.10
CA GLU A 74 -1.52 -14.61 1.95
C GLU A 74 -2.01 -14.64 0.50
N GLU A 75 -3.33 -14.62 0.31
CA GLU A 75 -3.92 -14.42 -1.01
C GLU A 75 -3.68 -12.97 -1.47
N HIS A 76 -3.19 -12.84 -2.69
CA HIS A 76 -3.01 -11.58 -3.40
C HIS A 76 -4.13 -11.37 -4.40
N VAL A 77 -4.34 -10.10 -4.77
CA VAL A 77 -5.35 -9.71 -5.75
C VAL A 77 -4.75 -8.80 -6.81
N VAL A 78 -5.14 -9.01 -8.06
CA VAL A 78 -4.95 -8.02 -9.13
C VAL A 78 -6.22 -7.19 -9.21
N MET A 79 -6.07 -5.86 -9.19
CA MET A 79 -7.18 -4.92 -9.24
C MET A 79 -7.06 -3.98 -10.43
N ASP A 80 -8.16 -3.84 -11.16
CA ASP A 80 -8.36 -2.71 -12.06
C ASP A 80 -8.70 -1.48 -11.21
N VAL A 81 -7.92 -0.42 -11.38
CA VAL A 81 -8.11 0.85 -10.67
C VAL A 81 -8.31 1.97 -11.68
N ARG A 82 -9.51 2.57 -11.68
CA ARG A 82 -9.82 3.76 -12.48
C ARG A 82 -9.91 4.96 -11.56
N ARG A 83 -9.16 6.02 -11.85
CA ARG A 83 -9.15 7.26 -11.08
C ARG A 83 -9.68 8.41 -11.94
N VAL A 84 -10.61 9.19 -11.39
CA VAL A 84 -11.07 10.45 -11.97
C VAL A 84 -10.64 11.56 -11.03
N LEU A 85 -9.71 12.40 -11.48
CA LEU A 85 -9.22 13.53 -10.69
C LEU A 85 -10.02 14.77 -11.09
N VAL A 86 -10.76 15.34 -10.15
CA VAL A 86 -11.61 16.52 -10.41
C VAL A 86 -10.81 17.80 -10.12
N THR A 87 -10.25 17.89 -8.91
CA THR A 87 -9.37 18.98 -8.48
C THR A 87 -8.30 18.43 -7.53
N LYS A 88 -7.30 19.25 -7.17
CA LYS A 88 -6.30 18.85 -6.18
C LYS A 88 -6.99 18.43 -4.87
N GLY A 89 -6.72 17.22 -4.40
CA GLY A 89 -7.34 16.66 -3.19
C GLY A 89 -8.75 16.10 -3.39
N ARG A 90 -9.35 16.22 -4.58
CA ARG A 90 -10.69 15.67 -4.89
C ARG A 90 -10.61 14.75 -6.09
N GLY A 91 -10.48 13.46 -5.82
CA GLY A 91 -10.47 12.40 -6.82
C GLY A 91 -11.43 11.28 -6.44
N TRP A 92 -12.06 10.69 -7.44
CA TRP A 92 -12.91 9.52 -7.29
C TRP A 92 -12.15 8.31 -7.83
N ARG A 93 -12.40 7.15 -7.24
CA ARG A 93 -11.79 5.90 -7.68
C ARG A 93 -12.83 4.80 -7.77
N SER A 94 -12.74 4.02 -8.83
CA SER A 94 -13.44 2.74 -8.98
C SER A 94 -12.39 1.64 -8.97
N THR A 95 -12.61 0.60 -8.16
CA THR A 95 -11.72 -0.53 -8.00
C THR A 95 -12.48 -1.82 -8.27
N ARG A 96 -11.91 -2.71 -9.07
CA ARG A 96 -12.49 -4.03 -9.35
C ARG A 96 -11.41 -5.08 -9.24
N VAL A 97 -11.66 -6.13 -8.46
CA VAL A 97 -10.79 -7.32 -8.47
C VAL A 97 -10.98 -8.06 -9.78
N VAL A 98 -9.87 -8.36 -10.46
CA VAL A 98 -9.87 -9.06 -11.76
C VAL A 98 -9.19 -10.42 -11.70
N PHE A 99 -8.40 -10.68 -10.65
CA PHE A 99 -7.78 -11.97 -10.38
C PHE A 99 -7.43 -12.09 -8.90
N ARG A 100 -7.39 -13.32 -8.38
CA ARG A 100 -6.98 -13.67 -7.02
C ARG A 100 -6.10 -14.91 -7.06
N GLY A 101 -5.10 -14.98 -6.20
CA GLY A 101 -4.23 -16.16 -6.09
C GLY A 101 -2.98 -15.87 -5.26
N SER A 102 -1.94 -16.70 -5.42
CA SER A 102 -0.63 -16.40 -4.83
C SER A 102 -0.02 -15.14 -5.46
N ARG A 103 1.03 -14.61 -4.81
CA ARG A 103 1.81 -13.48 -5.34
C ARG A 103 2.32 -13.75 -6.76
N ASP A 104 2.88 -14.94 -6.98
CA ASP A 104 3.43 -15.34 -8.28
C ASP A 104 2.35 -15.46 -9.34
N SER A 105 1.19 -16.04 -9.00
CA SER A 105 0.05 -16.13 -9.92
C SER A 105 -0.50 -14.75 -10.28
N CYS A 106 -0.57 -13.82 -9.32
CA CYS A 106 -0.98 -12.44 -9.59
C CYS A 106 0.03 -11.70 -10.48
N ALA A 107 1.32 -11.89 -10.25
CA ALA A 107 2.38 -11.30 -11.08
C ALA A 107 2.36 -11.88 -12.51
N ALA A 108 2.14 -13.20 -12.65
CA ALA A 108 1.97 -13.85 -13.94
C ALA A 108 0.74 -13.33 -14.69
N GLU A 109 -0.39 -13.15 -14.00
CA GLU A 109 -1.59 -12.54 -14.57
C GLU A 109 -1.36 -11.10 -15.04
N LEU A 110 -0.61 -10.30 -14.26
CA LEU A 110 -0.26 -8.94 -14.65
C LEU A 110 0.57 -8.92 -15.94
N ARG A 111 1.59 -9.78 -16.02
CA ARG A 111 2.45 -9.95 -17.22
C ARG A 111 1.67 -10.42 -18.43
N ARG A 112 0.78 -11.40 -18.26
CA ARG A 112 -0.09 -11.89 -19.33
C ARG A 112 -0.91 -10.74 -19.94
N ARG A 113 -1.57 -9.94 -19.09
CA ARG A 113 -2.36 -8.77 -19.55
C ARG A 113 -1.51 -7.71 -20.23
N ALA A 114 -0.32 -7.46 -19.71
CA ALA A 114 0.62 -6.51 -20.30
C ALA A 114 1.00 -6.93 -21.73
N THR A 115 1.31 -8.21 -21.93
CA THR A 115 1.58 -8.77 -23.27
C THR A 115 0.35 -8.70 -24.19
N GLU A 116 -0.83 -9.09 -23.70
CA GLU A 116 -2.08 -9.05 -24.49
C GLU A 116 -2.43 -7.63 -24.96
N LEU A 117 -2.11 -6.61 -24.17
CA LEU A 117 -2.43 -5.22 -24.46
C LEU A 117 -1.30 -4.45 -25.15
N GLY A 118 -0.08 -5.00 -25.17
CA GLY A 118 1.11 -4.31 -25.67
C GLY A 118 1.56 -3.15 -24.77
N ASN A 119 1.24 -3.20 -23.47
CA ASN A 119 1.54 -2.15 -22.50
C ASN A 119 2.67 -2.58 -21.54
N GLU A 120 3.34 -1.61 -20.95
CA GLU A 120 4.45 -1.86 -20.02
C GLU A 120 3.97 -2.00 -18.56
N ILE A 121 4.63 -2.93 -17.85
CA ILE A 121 4.60 -3.01 -16.40
C ILE A 121 5.74 -2.17 -15.85
N GLY A 122 5.50 -1.55 -14.71
CA GLY A 122 6.53 -0.89 -13.92
C GLY A 122 6.13 -0.81 -12.47
N ILE A 123 6.92 -0.09 -11.69
CA ILE A 123 6.83 -0.09 -10.24
C ILE A 123 6.41 1.30 -9.77
N ASP A 124 5.42 1.36 -8.87
CA ASP A 124 5.00 2.59 -8.19
C ASP A 124 4.98 2.33 -6.67
N GLY A 125 5.97 2.88 -5.97
CA GLY A 125 6.27 2.49 -4.60
C GLY A 125 6.76 1.04 -4.56
N ALA A 126 6.09 0.19 -3.77
CA ALA A 126 6.40 -1.24 -3.66
C ALA A 126 5.46 -2.12 -4.53
N THR A 127 4.64 -1.53 -5.39
CA THR A 127 3.58 -2.24 -6.13
C THR A 127 3.88 -2.27 -7.62
N GLU A 128 3.90 -3.46 -8.22
CA GLU A 128 3.90 -3.63 -9.68
C GLU A 128 2.56 -3.15 -10.26
N ARG A 129 2.61 -2.37 -11.34
CA ARG A 129 1.44 -1.82 -12.02
C ARG A 129 1.55 -1.97 -13.52
N LEU A 130 0.42 -2.27 -14.14
CA LEU A 130 0.19 -2.13 -15.57
C LEU A 130 -0.58 -0.83 -15.81
N TRP A 131 -0.02 0.11 -16.57
CA TRP A 131 -0.74 1.34 -16.93
C TRP A 131 -1.51 1.13 -18.22
N LEU A 132 -2.84 1.19 -18.11
CA LEU A 132 -3.73 1.15 -19.28
C LEU A 132 -3.83 2.52 -19.97
N ARG A 133 -3.74 3.60 -19.18
CA ARG A 133 -3.71 5.00 -19.62
C ARG A 133 -2.90 5.81 -18.60
N ARG A 134 -1.98 6.67 -19.04
CA ARG A 134 -1.34 7.63 -18.14
C ARG A 134 -2.04 8.97 -18.23
N ARG A 135 -1.92 9.75 -17.15
CA ARG A 135 -2.43 11.11 -17.11
C ARG A 135 -1.64 11.94 -18.13
N GLY A 136 -2.33 12.55 -19.09
CA GLY A 136 -1.72 13.36 -20.15
C GLY A 136 -1.50 12.64 -21.47
N ASP A 137 -1.83 11.34 -21.57
CA ASP A 137 -1.81 10.61 -22.86
C ASP A 137 -3.05 10.94 -23.71
N ASP A 138 -4.10 11.49 -23.09
CA ASP A 138 -5.26 12.08 -23.74
C ASP A 138 -5.07 13.61 -23.68
N GLY A 139 -4.77 14.24 -24.81
CA GLY A 139 -4.59 15.69 -24.97
C GLY A 139 -5.83 16.51 -24.65
#